data_AF-A0A5C9DTH3-F1
#
_entry.id   AF-A0A5C9DTH3-F1
#
_cell.length_a   1.000
_cell.length_b   1.000
_cell.length_c   1.000
_cell.angle_alpha   90.00
_cell.angle_beta   90.00
_cell.angle_gamma   90.00
#
_symmetry.space_group_name_H-M   'P 1'
#
loop_
_entity.id
_entity.type
_entity.pdbx_description
1 polymer ?
#
loop_
_entity_poly.entity_id
_entity_poly.type
_entity_poly.pdbx_seq_one_letter_code
_entity_poly.pdbx_strand_id
1 'polypeptide(L)'
;MVPLNSKKHKIIVLDSNFLFLPSQFQTDYLEIIEMKLGTSISYIIYQQILDELNAKKRRRKNSSKFRRDLNLGLQYLEKSRLHHNIDFIGETKNKMETTDEFLIRKCVNLKRTNKSIYLATNDQELRKKAKKRGVNIIYLRQKSYLVIERA
;
A
#
# COMPACT_ATOMS: atom_id res chain seq x y z
N MET A 1 -33.68 18.24 -6.17
CA MET A 1 -32.93 16.96 -6.15
C MET A 1 -31.46 17.26 -6.34
N VAL A 2 -30.68 17.24 -5.26
CA VAL A 2 -29.20 17.30 -5.35
C VAL A 2 -28.73 15.87 -5.64
N PRO A 3 -27.79 15.62 -6.58
CA PRO A 3 -27.28 14.28 -6.74
C PRO A 3 -26.56 13.90 -5.45
N LEU A 4 -27.02 12.82 -4.80
CA LEU A 4 -26.26 12.10 -3.79
C LEU A 4 -25.01 11.54 -4.48
N ASN A 5 -24.00 12.39 -4.64
CA ASN A 5 -22.67 11.97 -5.04
C ASN A 5 -22.07 11.23 -3.84
N SER A 6 -22.52 9.99 -3.65
CA SER A 6 -22.02 9.09 -2.61
C SER A 6 -20.56 8.82 -2.96
N LYS A 7 -19.64 9.58 -2.33
CA LYS A 7 -18.19 9.40 -2.52
C LYS A 7 -17.87 7.95 -2.22
N LYS A 8 -17.67 7.16 -3.28
CA LYS A 8 -17.31 5.74 -3.18
C LYS A 8 -16.02 5.64 -2.38
N HIS A 9 -16.11 5.02 -1.21
CA HIS A 9 -14.98 4.84 -0.31
C HIS A 9 -13.86 4.06 -1.01
N LYS A 10 -12.61 4.44 -0.77
CA LYS A 10 -11.45 3.87 -1.46
C LYS A 10 -10.59 3.12 -0.46
N ILE A 11 -10.11 1.95 -0.85
CA ILE A 11 -9.17 1.16 -0.06
C ILE A 11 -7.85 1.10 -0.80
N ILE A 12 -6.76 1.33 -0.09
CA ILE A 12 -5.41 1.34 -0.61
C ILE A 12 -4.60 0.28 0.13
N VAL A 13 -4.28 -0.81 -0.56
CA VAL A 13 -3.43 -1.87 -0.02
C VAL A 13 -1.97 -1.46 -0.25
N LEU A 14 -1.19 -1.38 0.82
CA LEU A 14 0.22 -1.01 0.76
C LEU A 14 1.11 -2.25 0.61
N ASP A 15 1.99 -2.23 -0.39
CA ASP A 15 3.10 -3.17 -0.53
C ASP A 15 4.30 -2.73 0.34
N SER A 16 5.18 -3.67 0.65
CA SER A 16 6.47 -3.48 1.35
C SER A 16 7.29 -2.30 0.85
N ASN A 17 7.31 -2.04 -0.47
CA ASN A 17 8.04 -0.93 -1.06
C ASN A 17 7.51 0.44 -0.63
N PHE A 18 6.21 0.54 -0.33
CA PHE A 18 5.59 1.80 0.11
C PHE A 18 5.97 2.15 1.56
N LEU A 19 6.28 1.14 2.39
CA LEU A 19 6.74 1.36 3.77
C LEU A 19 8.11 2.05 3.83
N PHE A 20 8.92 1.95 2.77
CA PHE A 20 10.24 2.59 2.74
C PHE A 20 10.20 4.03 2.22
N LEU A 21 9.06 4.49 1.71
CA LEU A 21 8.96 5.84 1.15
C LEU A 21 9.32 6.95 2.14
N PRO A 22 8.98 6.89 3.44
CA PRO A 22 9.38 7.93 4.39
C PRO A 22 10.90 8.18 4.47
N SER A 23 11.73 7.17 4.13
CA SER A 23 13.20 7.34 4.05
C SER A 23 13.69 7.99 2.75
N GLN A 24 12.85 8.01 1.71
CA GLN A 24 13.17 8.46 0.35
C GLN A 24 12.42 9.76 -0.02
N PHE A 25 11.33 10.02 0.70
CA PHE A 25 10.33 11.03 0.38
C PHE A 25 10.29 12.04 1.52
N GLN A 26 10.46 13.32 1.18
CA GLN A 26 10.54 14.41 2.18
C GLN A 26 9.16 14.91 2.63
N THR A 27 8.07 14.30 2.13
CA THR A 27 6.69 14.75 2.34
C THR A 27 5.81 13.56 2.72
N ASP A 28 4.69 13.82 3.38
CA ASP A 28 3.70 12.80 3.70
C ASP A 28 3.06 12.25 2.41
N TYR A 29 3.36 10.99 2.07
CA TYR A 29 2.85 10.40 0.84
C TYR A 29 1.38 10.00 0.95
N LEU A 30 0.86 9.75 2.15
CA LEU A 30 -0.56 9.44 2.38
C LEU A 30 -1.41 10.70 2.17
N GLU A 31 -0.94 11.85 2.65
CA GLU A 31 -1.57 13.15 2.37
C GLU A 31 -1.63 13.43 0.87
N ILE A 32 -0.53 13.20 0.13
CA ILE A 32 -0.50 13.39 -1.33
C ILE A 32 -1.48 12.44 -2.05
N ILE A 33 -1.61 11.21 -1.57
CA ILE A 33 -2.60 10.26 -2.09
C ILE A 33 -4.01 10.80 -1.86
N GLU A 34 -4.32 11.28 -0.67
CA GLU A 34 -5.63 11.86 -0.30
C GLU A 34 -5.94 13.13 -1.08
N MET A 35 -4.97 14.01 -1.30
CA MET A 35 -5.16 15.19 -2.16
C MET A 35 -5.54 14.78 -3.59
N LYS A 36 -4.97 13.70 -4.12
CA LYS A 36 -5.24 13.21 -5.49
C LYS A 36 -6.54 12.39 -5.59
N LEU A 37 -6.95 11.68 -4.54
CA LEU A 37 -8.08 10.75 -4.54
C LEU A 37 -9.29 11.22 -3.72
N GLY A 38 -9.18 12.30 -2.96
CA GLY A 38 -10.14 12.80 -1.99
C GLY A 38 -10.02 12.12 -0.61
N THR A 39 -10.89 12.50 0.32
CA THR A 39 -10.74 12.21 1.76
C THR A 39 -11.38 10.91 2.27
N SER A 40 -12.16 10.18 1.45
CA SER A 40 -12.78 8.91 1.86
C SER A 40 -11.88 7.73 1.49
N ILE A 41 -10.81 7.53 2.28
CA ILE A 41 -9.75 6.55 2.05
C ILE A 41 -9.47 5.76 3.33
N SER A 42 -9.23 4.45 3.18
CA SER A 42 -8.60 3.60 4.19
C SER A 42 -7.36 2.93 3.60
N TYR A 43 -6.29 2.87 4.37
CA TYR A 43 -5.08 2.15 4.03
C TYR A 43 -5.06 0.80 4.74
N ILE A 44 -4.66 -0.24 4.03
CA ILE A 44 -4.53 -1.59 4.57
C ILE A 44 -3.09 -2.04 4.45
N ILE A 45 -2.55 -2.55 5.56
CA ILE A 45 -1.28 -3.24 5.61
C ILE A 45 -1.53 -4.64 6.15
N TYR A 46 -1.18 -5.65 5.35
CA TYR A 46 -1.30 -7.04 5.75
C TYR A 46 -0.08 -7.50 6.56
N GLN A 47 -0.30 -8.37 7.55
CA GLN A 47 0.74 -9.00 8.34
C GLN A 47 1.79 -9.70 7.46
N GLN A 48 1.36 -10.27 6.32
CA GLN A 48 2.27 -10.84 5.32
C GLN A 48 3.43 -9.91 4.94
N ILE A 49 3.15 -8.61 4.80
CA ILE A 49 4.14 -7.60 4.42
C ILE A 49 5.13 -7.37 5.56
N LEU A 50 4.63 -7.27 6.79
CA LEU A 50 5.46 -7.11 7.98
C LEU A 50 6.36 -8.33 8.20
N ASP A 51 5.83 -9.53 8.01
CA ASP A 51 6.59 -10.78 8.16
C ASP A 51 7.73 -10.89 7.16
N GLU A 52 7.50 -10.51 5.91
CA GLU A 52 8.53 -10.49 4.87
C GLU A 52 9.64 -9.48 5.20
N LEU A 53 9.26 -8.28 5.64
CA LEU A 53 10.20 -7.24 6.06
C LEU A 53 11.03 -7.68 7.27
N ASN A 54 10.40 -8.32 8.26
CA ASN A 54 11.08 -8.88 9.42
C ASN A 54 12.01 -10.04 9.05
N ALA A 55 11.61 -10.92 8.12
CA ALA A 55 12.48 -11.97 7.60
C ALA A 55 13.70 -11.39 6.87
N LYS A 56 13.51 -10.35 6.04
CA LYS A 56 14.60 -9.62 5.38
C LYS A 56 15.53 -8.95 6.41
N LYS A 57 14.98 -8.33 7.46
CA LYS A 57 15.74 -7.72 8.57
C LYS A 57 16.65 -8.74 9.28
N ARG A 58 16.16 -9.96 9.51
CA ARG A 58 16.92 -11.06 10.12
C ARG A 58 18.05 -11.57 9.22
N ARG A 59 17.82 -11.67 7.91
CA ARG A 59 18.84 -12.11 6.94
C ARG A 59 19.92 -11.06 6.71
N ARG A 60 19.55 -9.78 6.69
CA ARG A 60 20.47 -8.64 6.47
C ARG A 60 21.03 -8.10 7.78
N LYS A 61 21.69 -8.95 8.59
CA LYS A 61 22.16 -8.57 9.94
C LYS A 61 23.05 -7.32 9.95
N ASN A 62 23.84 -7.12 8.90
CA ASN A 62 24.82 -6.03 8.80
C ASN A 62 24.29 -4.80 8.04
N SER A 63 23.06 -4.81 7.54
CA SER A 63 22.50 -3.66 6.81
C SER A 63 21.86 -2.65 7.77
N SER A 64 22.69 -1.75 8.31
CA SER A 64 22.24 -0.63 9.16
C SER A 64 21.19 0.23 8.44
N LYS A 65 21.41 0.50 7.14
CA LYS A 65 20.48 1.26 6.30
C LYS A 65 19.09 0.63 6.23
N PHE A 66 18.99 -0.67 5.89
CA PHE A 66 17.68 -1.34 5.79
C PHE A 66 16.91 -1.31 7.11
N ARG A 67 17.61 -1.53 8.24
CA ARG A 67 17.00 -1.48 9.57
C ARG A 67 16.48 -0.08 9.90
N ARG A 68 17.26 0.95 9.60
CA ARG A 68 16.88 2.35 9.78
C ARG A 68 15.64 2.67 8.93
N ASP A 69 15.68 2.36 7.65
CA ASP A 69 14.58 2.67 6.72
C ASP A 69 13.28 1.95 7.12
N LEU A 70 13.38 0.68 7.53
CA LEU A 70 12.22 -0.07 8.03
C LEU A 70 11.66 0.53 9.33
N ASN A 71 12.53 0.87 10.28
CA ASN A 71 12.09 1.48 11.54
C ASN A 71 11.42 2.85 11.29
N LEU A 72 11.98 3.68 10.41
CA LEU A 72 11.39 4.96 10.01
C LEU A 72 10.01 4.77 9.36
N GLY A 73 9.88 3.78 8.46
CA GLY A 73 8.62 3.44 7.82
C GLY A 73 7.53 3.04 8.81
N LEU A 74 7.86 2.15 9.75
CA LEU A 74 6.92 1.72 10.78
C LEU A 74 6.54 2.87 11.73
N GLN A 75 7.51 3.68 12.16
CA GLN A 75 7.23 4.85 13.00
C GLN A 75 6.36 5.88 12.29
N TYR A 76 6.61 6.10 11.00
CA TYR A 76 5.77 6.97 10.17
C TYR A 76 4.33 6.46 10.16
N LEU A 77 4.10 5.18 9.85
CA LEU A 77 2.75 4.61 9.79
C LEU A 77 2.02 4.70 11.13
N GLU A 78 2.68 4.39 12.25
CA GLU A 78 2.07 4.52 13.57
C GLU A 78 1.67 5.97 13.89
N LYS A 79 2.52 6.95 13.57
CA LYS A 79 2.18 8.37 13.74
C LYS A 79 1.05 8.80 12.81
N SER A 80 1.07 8.36 11.56
CA SER A 80 0.06 8.68 10.56
C SER A 80 -1.33 8.17 10.94
N ARG A 81 -1.45 7.15 11.80
CA ARG A 81 -2.76 6.69 12.34
C ARG A 81 -3.54 7.77 13.10
N LEU A 82 -2.87 8.82 13.58
CA LEU A 82 -3.52 9.94 14.25
C LEU A 82 -4.37 10.79 13.30
N HIS A 83 -4.08 10.74 11.99
CA HIS A 83 -4.67 11.61 10.98
C HIS A 83 -5.22 10.86 9.77
N HIS A 84 -4.78 9.62 9.55
CA HIS A 84 -5.16 8.77 8.43
C HIS A 84 -5.78 7.46 8.93
N ASN A 85 -6.77 6.96 8.21
CA ASN A 85 -7.38 5.67 8.52
C ASN A 85 -6.50 4.52 8.01
N ILE A 86 -5.68 3.93 8.89
CA ILE A 86 -4.74 2.87 8.57
C ILE A 86 -5.06 1.62 9.41
N ASP A 87 -5.37 0.53 8.71
CA ASP A 87 -5.69 -0.78 9.28
C ASP A 87 -4.56 -1.78 9.09
N PHE A 88 -4.13 -2.41 10.18
CA PHE A 88 -3.22 -3.55 10.17
C PHE A 88 -4.03 -4.84 10.25
N ILE A 89 -3.99 -5.64 9.19
CA ILE A 89 -4.79 -6.87 9.08
C ILE A 89 -3.90 -8.09 9.29
N GLY A 90 -4.27 -8.94 10.25
CA GLY A 90 -3.55 -10.15 10.68
C GLY A 90 -3.51 -11.31 9.66
N GLU A 91 -3.76 -11.06 8.38
CA GLU A 91 -3.82 -12.09 7.34
C GLU A 91 -2.45 -12.29 6.66
N THR A 92 -2.13 -13.56 6.39
CA THR A 92 -0.89 -13.99 5.74
C THR A 92 -1.16 -14.82 4.49
N LYS A 93 -0.13 -15.02 3.66
CA LYS A 93 -0.24 -15.80 2.42
C LYS A 93 -0.34 -17.31 2.69
N ASN A 94 -0.94 -18.03 1.75
CA ASN A 94 -0.93 -19.48 1.78
C ASN A 94 0.48 -20.02 1.48
N LYS A 95 0.81 -21.26 1.92
CA LYS A 95 2.16 -21.84 1.76
C LYS A 95 2.68 -21.83 0.31
N MET A 96 1.82 -22.12 -0.66
CA MET A 96 2.17 -22.17 -2.08
C MET A 96 2.03 -20.82 -2.80
N GLU A 97 1.51 -19.80 -2.12
CA GLU A 97 1.23 -18.49 -2.69
C GLU A 97 2.43 -17.56 -2.53
N THR A 98 2.71 -16.75 -3.53
CA THR A 98 3.68 -15.65 -3.45
C THR A 98 3.08 -14.43 -2.75
N THR A 99 3.91 -13.50 -2.24
CA THR A 99 3.38 -12.26 -1.64
C THR A 99 2.58 -11.44 -2.67
N ASP A 100 3.05 -11.40 -3.91
CA ASP A 100 2.37 -10.75 -5.04
C ASP A 100 0.97 -11.33 -5.30
N GLU A 101 0.87 -12.65 -5.40
CA GLU A 101 -0.42 -13.34 -5.60
C GLU A 101 -1.37 -13.09 -4.43
N PHE A 102 -0.84 -13.13 -3.20
CA PHE A 102 -1.59 -12.79 -2.00
C PHE A 102 -2.17 -11.37 -2.09
N LEU A 103 -1.35 -10.36 -2.38
CA LEU A 103 -1.80 -8.97 -2.47
C LEU A 103 -2.85 -8.78 -3.57
N ILE A 104 -2.64 -9.36 -4.76
CA ILE A 104 -3.61 -9.31 -5.86
C ILE A 104 -4.92 -9.97 -5.43
N ARG A 105 -4.87 -11.18 -4.85
CA ARG A 105 -6.07 -11.90 -4.40
C ARG A 105 -6.84 -11.09 -3.37
N LYS A 106 -6.15 -10.48 -2.39
CA LYS A 106 -6.79 -9.60 -1.40
C LYS A 106 -7.45 -8.40 -2.05
N CYS A 107 -6.77 -7.71 -2.97
CA CYS A 107 -7.35 -6.60 -3.72
C CYS A 107 -8.60 -7.02 -4.51
N VAL A 108 -8.55 -8.16 -5.20
CA VAL A 108 -9.69 -8.70 -5.97
C VAL A 108 -10.85 -9.08 -5.06
N ASN A 109 -10.60 -9.68 -3.90
CA ASN A 109 -11.64 -10.02 -2.94
C ASN A 109 -12.33 -8.75 -2.40
N LEU A 110 -11.56 -7.71 -2.09
CA LEU A 110 -12.09 -6.44 -1.61
C LEU A 110 -12.97 -5.72 -2.65
N LYS A 111 -12.72 -5.93 -3.96
CA LYS A 111 -13.56 -5.34 -5.03
C LYS A 111 -15.00 -5.86 -5.05
N ARG A 112 -15.28 -6.99 -4.41
CA ARG A 112 -16.66 -7.49 -4.27
C ARG A 112 -17.52 -6.56 -3.40
N THR A 113 -16.89 -5.59 -2.72
CA THR A 113 -17.56 -4.50 -2.03
C THR A 113 -17.80 -3.32 -2.98
N ASN A 114 -18.76 -2.44 -2.67
CA ASN A 114 -19.00 -1.23 -3.46
C ASN A 114 -17.93 -0.14 -3.21
N LYS A 115 -16.64 -0.51 -3.25
CA LYS A 115 -15.47 0.35 -2.97
C LYS A 115 -14.51 0.36 -4.15
N SER A 116 -13.69 1.42 -4.27
CA SER A 116 -12.60 1.45 -5.26
C SER A 116 -11.31 0.93 -4.62
N ILE A 117 -10.69 -0.09 -5.21
CA ILE A 117 -9.50 -0.72 -4.64
C ILE A 117 -8.26 -0.31 -5.41
N TYR A 118 -7.21 0.08 -4.68
CA TYR A 118 -5.91 0.44 -5.20
C TYR A 118 -4.84 -0.45 -4.56
N LEU A 119 -3.87 -0.88 -5.37
CA LEU A 119 -2.63 -1.48 -4.91
C LEU A 119 -1.49 -0.47 -5.06
N ALA A 120 -0.84 -0.12 -3.95
CA ALA A 120 0.29 0.78 -3.93
C ALA A 120 1.59 -0.03 -4.00
N THR A 121 2.21 -0.09 -5.18
CA THR A 121 3.48 -0.81 -5.39
C THR A 121 4.30 -0.18 -6.52
N ASN A 122 5.62 -0.18 -6.34
CA ASN A 122 6.57 0.27 -7.37
C ASN A 122 7.02 -0.87 -8.30
N ASP A 123 6.67 -2.12 -8.01
CA ASP A 123 7.06 -3.27 -8.83
C ASP A 123 6.30 -3.26 -10.17
N GLN A 124 7.02 -3.20 -11.28
CA GLN A 124 6.40 -3.10 -12.61
C GLN A 124 5.58 -4.34 -12.99
N GLU A 125 6.03 -5.54 -12.62
CA GLU A 125 5.35 -6.78 -12.95
C GLU A 125 4.10 -6.97 -12.09
N LEU A 126 4.17 -6.65 -10.80
CA LEU A 126 3.01 -6.65 -9.92
C LEU A 126 1.93 -5.65 -10.40
N ARG A 127 2.33 -4.45 -10.85
CA ARG A 127 1.40 -3.47 -11.44
C ARG A 127 0.70 -4.03 -12.68
N LYS A 128 1.45 -4.62 -13.63
CA LYS A 128 0.87 -5.23 -14.83
C LYS A 128 -0.13 -6.34 -14.46
N LYS A 129 0.25 -7.24 -13.55
CA LYS A 129 -0.62 -8.35 -13.09
C LYS A 129 -1.88 -7.84 -12.41
N ALA A 130 -1.76 -6.85 -11.52
CA ALA A 130 -2.89 -6.26 -10.81
C ALA A 130 -3.86 -5.53 -11.76
N LYS A 131 -3.35 -4.75 -12.73
CA LYS A 131 -4.18 -4.11 -13.77
C LYS A 131 -4.95 -5.12 -14.61
N LYS A 132 -4.33 -6.24 -15.00
CA LYS A 132 -5.03 -7.33 -15.71
C LYS A 132 -6.19 -7.94 -14.90
N ARG A 133 -6.20 -7.76 -13.58
CA ARG A 133 -7.31 -8.14 -12.67
C ARG A 133 -8.23 -6.94 -12.33
N GLY A 134 -8.09 -5.84 -13.06
CA GLY A 134 -8.83 -4.60 -12.91
C GLY A 134 -8.50 -3.80 -11.64
N VAL A 135 -7.41 -4.10 -10.93
CA VAL A 135 -7.04 -3.38 -9.70
C VAL A 135 -6.35 -2.07 -10.07
N ASN A 136 -6.81 -0.95 -9.51
CA ASN A 136 -6.19 0.36 -9.71
C ASN A 136 -4.81 0.38 -9.04
N ILE A 137 -3.91 1.22 -9.50
CA ILE A 137 -2.51 1.23 -9.06
C ILE A 137 -2.10 2.61 -8.56
N ILE A 138 -1.30 2.61 -7.51
CA ILE A 138 -0.54 3.76 -7.04
C ILE A 138 0.95 3.41 -7.09
N TYR A 139 1.78 4.27 -7.66
CA TYR A 139 3.23 4.05 -7.73
C TYR A 139 3.99 5.37 -7.84
N LEU A 140 5.29 5.33 -7.59
CA LEU A 140 6.20 6.45 -7.80
C LEU A 140 6.84 6.39 -9.18
N ARG A 141 6.68 7.46 -9.95
CA ARG A 141 7.44 7.74 -11.17
C ARG A 141 8.66 8.57 -10.83
N GLN A 142 9.81 8.23 -11.44
CA GLN A 142 11.10 8.91 -11.20
C GLN A 142 11.49 9.00 -9.71
N LYS A 143 11.01 8.06 -8.88
CA LYS A 143 11.24 8.01 -7.41
C LYS A 143 10.68 9.21 -6.62
N SER A 144 9.93 10.11 -7.26
CA SER A 144 9.50 11.36 -6.63
C SER A 144 8.06 11.77 -6.93
N TYR A 145 7.40 11.19 -7.94
CA TYR A 145 6.06 11.61 -8.34
C TYR A 145 5.04 10.50 -8.15
N LEU A 146 4.05 10.71 -7.29
CA LEU A 146 2.98 9.76 -7.09
C LEU A 146 1.99 9.78 -8.27
N VAL A 147 1.89 8.63 -8.94
CA VAL A 147 1.05 8.39 -10.11
C VAL A 147 -0.07 7.43 -9.73
N ILE A 148 -1.26 7.71 -10.27
CA ILE A 148 -2.46 6.91 -10.08
C ILE A 148 -2.94 6.42 -11.44
N GLU A 149 -3.03 5.11 -11.59
CA GLU A 149 -3.57 4.48 -12.79
C GLU A 149 -4.86 3.73 -12.43
N ARG A 150 -5.93 4.01 -13.17
CA ARG A 150 -7.17 3.26 -13.08
C ARG A 150 -7.12 2.09 -14.06
N ALA A 151 -7.67 0.96 -13.65
CA ALA A 151 -7.66 -0.28 -14.43
C ALA A 151 -9.00 -0.55 -15.12
#